data_AF-A0A7J6WGV5-F1
#
_entry.id   AF-A0A7J6WGV5-F1
#
_cell.length_a   1.000
_cell.length_b   1.000
_cell.length_c   1.000
_cell.angle_alpha   90.00
_cell.angle_beta   90.00
_cell.angle_gamma   90.00
#
_symmetry.space_group_name_H-M   'P 1'
#
loop_
_entity.id
_entity.type
_entity.pdbx_description
1 polymer ?
#
loop_
_entity_poly.entity_id
_entity_poly.type
_entity_poly.pdbx_seq_one_letter_code
_entity_poly.pdbx_strand_id
1 'polypeptide(L)'
;MATWEGREYNRMWCRLFPGSLTANATDWFLSLEAGSISTFFQLSEAFVVHYIHQRREEADISSLFNMHQSKDESLWSFVTRLKNKVLRTNNEVTDSTAVIAF
;
A
#
# COMPACT_ATOMS: atom_id res chain seq x y z
N MET A 1 -14.04 38.07 3.65
CA MET A 1 -14.69 37.24 2.62
C MET A 1 -13.88 35.95 2.46
N ALA A 2 -14.51 34.80 2.17
CA ALA A 2 -13.90 33.47 1.88
C ALA A 2 -13.82 32.37 2.98
N THR A 3 -14.78 32.23 3.91
CA THR A 3 -14.87 31.02 4.77
C THR A 3 -15.79 29.92 4.21
N TRP A 4 -16.72 30.29 3.31
CA TRP A 4 -17.74 29.37 2.78
C TRP A 4 -17.21 28.54 1.60
N GLU A 5 -16.40 29.13 0.73
CA GLU A 5 -15.73 28.42 -0.37
C GLU A 5 -14.82 27.31 0.14
N GLY A 6 -14.08 27.56 1.24
CA GLY A 6 -13.23 26.53 1.86
C GLY A 6 -14.02 25.36 2.43
N ARG A 7 -15.21 25.59 3.00
CA ARG A 7 -16.07 24.50 3.51
C ARG A 7 -16.66 23.66 2.39
N GLU A 8 -17.17 24.29 1.34
CA GLU A 8 -17.72 23.57 0.19
C GLU A 8 -16.64 22.82 -0.59
N TYR A 9 -15.43 23.40 -0.71
CA TYR A 9 -14.27 22.70 -1.25
C TYR A 9 -13.99 21.41 -0.48
N ASN A 10 -13.83 21.49 0.84
CA ASN A 10 -13.54 20.32 1.66
C ASN A 10 -14.65 19.26 1.54
N ARG A 11 -15.92 19.69 1.59
CA ARG A 11 -17.07 18.80 1.47
C ARG A 11 -17.14 18.11 0.11
N MET A 12 -16.86 18.84 -0.97
CA MET A 12 -16.87 18.29 -2.33
C MET A 12 -15.76 17.26 -2.50
N TRP A 13 -14.52 17.61 -2.15
CA TRP A 13 -13.38 16.72 -2.34
C TRP A 13 -13.42 15.48 -1.46
N CYS A 14 -13.86 15.59 -0.20
CA CYS A 14 -14.09 14.40 0.64
C CYS A 14 -15.15 13.45 0.06
N ARG A 15 -16.15 13.96 -0.66
CA ARG A 15 -17.20 13.13 -1.30
C ARG A 15 -16.75 12.48 -2.60
N LEU A 16 -15.91 13.17 -3.38
CA LEU A 16 -15.39 12.64 -4.64
C LEU A 16 -14.24 11.66 -4.42
N PHE A 17 -13.49 11.81 -3.33
CA PHE A 17 -12.31 11.01 -3.05
C PHE A 17 -12.53 9.49 -3.11
N PRO A 18 -13.60 8.90 -2.55
CA PRO A 18 -13.84 7.45 -2.64
C PRO A 18 -13.96 6.94 -4.07
N GLY A 19 -14.45 7.77 -5.01
CA GLY A 19 -14.54 7.42 -6.42
C GLY A 19 -13.19 7.34 -7.14
N SER A 20 -12.12 7.85 -6.52
CA SER A 20 -10.74 7.73 -7.03
C SER A 20 -9.99 6.51 -6.48
N LEU A 21 -10.55 5.81 -5.48
CA LEU A 21 -9.90 4.69 -4.82
C LEU A 21 -10.20 3.38 -5.54
N THR A 22 -9.27 2.43 -5.43
CA THR A 22 -9.44 1.07 -5.98
C THR A 22 -9.12 0.02 -4.91
N ALA A 23 -9.91 -1.07 -4.90
CA ALA A 23 -9.72 -2.24 -4.05
C ALA A 23 -9.43 -1.89 -2.58
N ASN A 24 -8.27 -2.30 -2.05
CA ASN A 24 -7.86 -2.12 -0.64
C ASN A 24 -7.99 -0.68 -0.13
N ALA A 25 -7.77 0.31 -1.01
CA ALA A 25 -7.91 1.72 -0.63
C ALA A 25 -9.37 2.09 -0.31
N THR A 26 -10.33 1.47 -1.00
CA THR A 26 -11.77 1.64 -0.73
C THR A 26 -12.13 1.03 0.61
N ASP A 27 -11.64 -0.17 0.91
CA ASP A 27 -11.89 -0.85 2.20
C ASP A 27 -11.34 -0.03 3.37
N TRP A 28 -10.12 0.52 3.24
CA TRP A 28 -9.56 1.42 4.23
C TRP A 28 -10.45 2.65 4.45
N PHE A 29 -10.89 3.31 3.37
CA PHE A 29 -11.73 4.50 3.50
C PHE A 29 -13.05 4.18 4.22
N LEU A 30 -13.67 3.02 3.93
CA LEU A 30 -14.90 2.57 4.58
C LEU A 30 -14.71 2.18 6.05
N SER A 31 -13.48 1.86 6.47
CA SER A 31 -13.14 1.57 7.87
C SER A 31 -13.00 2.81 8.76
N LEU A 32 -12.93 4.00 8.16
CA LEU A 32 -12.78 5.24 8.91
C LEU A 32 -14.04 5.54 9.73
N GLU A 33 -13.84 5.98 10.98
CA GLU A 33 -14.95 6.38 11.84
C GLU A 33 -15.70 7.58 11.25
N ALA A 34 -17.03 7.53 11.27
CA ALA A 34 -17.86 8.61 10.74
C ALA A 34 -17.57 9.93 11.48
N GLY A 35 -17.23 10.98 10.73
CA GLY A 35 -16.92 12.30 11.30
C GLY A 35 -15.49 12.46 11.82
N SER A 36 -14.64 11.42 11.74
CA SER A 36 -13.21 11.51 12.10
C SER A 36 -12.40 12.43 11.18
N ILE A 37 -12.88 12.66 9.95
CA ILE A 37 -12.23 13.49 8.94
C ILE A 37 -13.17 14.62 8.53
N SER A 38 -12.70 15.85 8.70
CA SER A 38 -13.48 17.07 8.48
C SER A 38 -13.02 17.88 7.27
N THR A 39 -11.80 17.63 6.78
CA THR A 39 -11.23 18.33 5.64
C THR A 39 -10.57 17.36 4.66
N PHE A 40 -10.47 17.80 3.39
CA PHE A 40 -9.77 17.03 2.38
C PHE A 40 -8.27 16.89 2.71
N PHE A 41 -7.69 17.89 3.36
CA PHE A 41 -6.31 17.84 3.82
C PHE A 41 -6.09 16.68 4.81
N GLN A 42 -6.92 16.59 5.86
CA GLN A 42 -6.87 15.48 6.82
C GLN A 42 -7.05 14.12 6.13
N LEU A 43 -7.95 14.05 5.15
CA LEU A 43 -8.15 12.84 4.36
C LEU A 43 -6.89 12.42 3.59
N SER A 44 -6.26 13.39 2.92
CA SER A 44 -5.07 13.15 2.12
C SER A 44 -3.87 12.70 2.96
N GLU A 45 -3.67 13.29 4.14
CA GLU A 45 -2.60 12.89 5.05
C GLU A 45 -2.83 11.47 5.58
N ALA A 46 -4.06 11.18 6.04
CA ALA A 46 -4.42 9.85 6.53
C ALA A 46 -4.22 8.78 5.46
N PHE A 47 -4.59 9.08 4.20
CA PHE A 47 -4.39 8.19 3.07
C PHE A 47 -2.91 7.94 2.80
N VAL A 48 -2.07 8.98 2.79
CA VAL A 48 -0.62 8.84 2.57
C VAL A 48 0.01 7.97 3.66
N VAL A 49 -0.33 8.19 4.93
CA VAL A 49 0.16 7.38 6.05
C VAL A 49 -0.26 5.92 5.90
N HIS A 50 -1.54 5.67 5.61
CA HIS A 50 -2.05 4.32 5.38
C HIS A 50 -1.34 3.64 4.21
N TYR A 51 -1.21 4.33 3.08
CA TYR A 51 -0.57 3.81 1.88
C TYR A 51 0.90 3.45 2.14
N ILE A 52 1.66 4.31 2.82
CA ILE A 52 3.06 4.03 3.19
C ILE A 52 3.13 2.79 4.09
N HIS A 53 2.22 2.66 5.06
CA HIS A 53 2.19 1.52 5.95
C HIS A 53 1.88 0.22 5.20
N GLN A 54 0.81 0.22 4.40
CA GLN A 54 0.43 -0.92 3.56
C GLN A 54 1.59 -1.33 2.62
N ARG A 55 2.24 -0.36 1.97
CA ARG A 55 3.40 -0.62 1.11
C ARG A 55 4.56 -1.25 1.87
N ARG A 56 4.83 -0.84 3.11
CA ARG A 56 5.90 -1.41 3.95
C ARG A 56 5.59 -2.85 4.35
N GLU A 57 4.34 -3.15 4.73
CA GLU A 57 3.93 -4.52 5.03
C GLU A 57 4.05 -5.44 3.80
N GLU A 58 3.62 -4.97 2.62
CA GLU A 58 3.79 -5.71 1.37
C GLU A 58 5.28 -5.93 0.99
N ALA A 59 6.13 -4.97 1.35
CA ALA A 59 7.55 -4.89 1.04
C ALA A 59 8.48 -5.49 2.12
N ASP A 60 7.94 -6.20 3.11
CA ASP A 60 8.75 -6.75 4.19
C ASP A 60 9.70 -7.86 3.69
N ILE A 61 11.00 -7.64 3.89
CA ILE A 61 12.07 -8.57 3.48
C ILE A 61 11.99 -9.91 4.24
N SER A 62 11.42 -9.93 5.45
CA SER A 62 11.25 -11.17 6.22
C SER A 62 10.43 -12.21 5.45
N SER A 63 9.49 -11.72 4.63
CA SER A 63 8.64 -12.58 3.80
C SER A 63 9.39 -13.21 2.63
N LEU A 64 10.55 -12.66 2.20
CA LEU A 64 11.43 -13.31 1.21
C LEU A 64 12.13 -14.52 1.80
N PHE A 65 12.64 -14.42 3.04
CA PHE A 65 13.36 -15.52 3.70
C PHE A 65 12.46 -16.74 3.98
N ASN A 66 11.15 -16.53 4.04
CA ASN A 66 10.17 -17.60 4.24
C ASN A 66 9.70 -18.25 2.91
N MET A 67 10.17 -17.76 1.76
CA MET A 67 9.83 -18.35 0.46
C MET A 67 10.63 -19.63 0.21
N HIS A 68 9.91 -20.72 0.01
CA HIS A 68 10.46 -21.99 -0.45
C HIS A 68 9.66 -22.49 -1.66
N GLN A 69 10.29 -23.34 -2.47
CA GLN A 69 9.64 -24.02 -3.58
C GLN A 69 8.76 -25.14 -3.02
N SER A 70 7.47 -25.15 -3.36
CA SER A 70 6.58 -26.25 -2.98
C SER A 70 6.91 -27.53 -3.77
N LYS A 71 6.58 -28.70 -3.22
CA LYS A 71 6.88 -30.01 -3.86
C LYS A 71 6.22 -30.18 -5.24
N ASP A 72 5.11 -29.49 -5.45
CA ASP A 72 4.29 -29.48 -6.67
C ASP A 72 4.53 -28.22 -7.54
N GLU A 73 5.35 -27.27 -7.09
CA GLU A 73 5.66 -26.03 -7.82
C GLU A 73 6.84 -26.26 -8.78
N SER A 74 6.70 -25.82 -10.03
CA SER A 74 7.81 -25.84 -10.98
C SER A 74 8.86 -24.80 -10.60
N LEU A 75 10.13 -25.08 -10.93
CA LEU A 75 11.23 -24.13 -10.67
C LEU A 75 10.98 -22.76 -11.30
N TRP A 76 10.42 -22.74 -12.52
CA TRP A 76 10.09 -21.49 -13.19
C TRP A 76 9.07 -20.68 -12.36
N SER A 77 8.02 -21.33 -11.87
CA SER A 77 6.97 -20.67 -11.08
C SER A 77 7.53 -20.07 -9.80
N PHE A 78 8.36 -20.84 -9.09
CA PHE A 78 9.06 -20.38 -7.89
C PHE A 78 9.95 -19.16 -8.18
N VAL A 79 10.80 -19.22 -9.20
CA VAL A 79 11.70 -18.11 -9.57
C VAL A 79 10.92 -16.86 -9.95
N THR A 80 9.81 -17.00 -10.66
CA THR A 80 8.96 -15.86 -11.01
C THR A 80 8.29 -15.23 -9.79
N ARG A 81 7.79 -16.04 -8.86
CA ARG A 81 7.23 -15.57 -7.59
C ARG A 81 8.30 -14.83 -6.77
N LEU A 82 9.50 -15.40 -6.68
CA LEU A 82 10.64 -14.79 -5.97
C LEU A 82 11.03 -13.45 -6.58
N LYS A 83 11.19 -13.37 -7.90
CA LYS A 83 11.50 -12.11 -8.62
C LYS A 83 10.43 -11.05 -8.38
N ASN A 84 9.15 -11.41 -8.49
CA ASN A 84 8.05 -10.49 -8.25
C ASN A 84 8.04 -9.96 -6.81
N LYS A 85 8.43 -10.79 -5.83
CA LYS A 85 8.50 -10.38 -4.44
C LYS A 85 9.71 -9.48 -4.17
N VAL A 86 10.88 -9.80 -4.72
CA VAL A 86 12.10 -8.96 -4.67
C VAL A 86 11.88 -7.58 -5.27
N LEU A 87 11.19 -7.48 -6.41
CA LEU A 87 10.87 -6.20 -7.03
C LEU A 87 9.93 -5.31 -6.19
N ARG A 88 9.20 -5.92 -5.23
CA ARG A 88 8.24 -5.22 -4.36
C ARG A 88 8.83 -4.86 -3.01
N THR A 89 9.98 -5.42 -2.63
CA THR A 89 10.69 -5.06 -1.38
C THR A 89 11.47 -3.75 -1.57
N ASN A 90 11.31 -2.79 -0.65
CA ASN A 90 11.86 -1.43 -0.76
C ASN A 90 13.36 -1.32 -0.41
N ASN A 91 14.04 -2.43 -0.12
CA ASN A 91 15.48 -2.44 0.10
C ASN A 91 16.21 -2.77 -1.19
N GLU A 92 17.33 -2.10 -1.43
CA GLU A 92 18.33 -2.52 -2.42
C GLU A 92 18.74 -3.96 -2.13
N VAL A 93 18.08 -4.92 -2.79
CA VAL A 93 18.54 -6.30 -2.83
C VAL A 93 19.78 -6.28 -3.71
N THR A 94 20.92 -5.99 -3.09
CA THR A 94 22.23 -6.14 -3.72
C THR A 94 22.45 -7.62 -4.02
N ASP A 95 23.10 -7.92 -5.15
CA ASP A 95 23.37 -9.30 -5.62
C ASP A 95 23.98 -10.20 -4.53
N SER A 96 24.68 -9.61 -3.55
CA SER A 96 25.24 -10.31 -2.40
C SER A 96 24.20 -10.93 -1.44
N THR A 97 22.97 -10.43 -1.39
CA THR A 97 21.90 -10.98 -0.52
C THR A 97 21.23 -12.21 -1.15
N ALA A 98 21.20 -12.29 -2.49
CA ALA A 98 20.65 -13.45 -3.21
C ALA A 98 21.51 -14.71 -3.05
N VAL A 99 22.82 -14.56 -2.82
CA VAL A 99 23.76 -15.68 -2.65
C VAL A 99 23.64 -16.34 -1.27
N ILE A 100 23.10 -15.66 -0.25
CA ILE A 100 22.96 -16.20 1.11
C ILE A 100 21.72 -17.13 1.24
N ALA A 101 20.85 -17.17 0.22
CA ALA A 101 19.65 -18.00 0.20
C ALA A 101 19.84 -19.40 -0.44
N PHE A 102 21.08 -19.80 -0.75
CA PHE A 102 21.47 -21.14 -1.23
C PHE A 102 22.56 -21.73 -0.33
#